data_AF-K1U8Z9-F1
#
_entry.id   AF-K1U8Z9-F1
#
_cell.length_a   1.000
_cell.length_b   1.000
_cell.length_c   1.000
_cell.angle_alpha   90.00
_cell.angle_beta   90.00
_cell.angle_gamma   90.00
#
_symmetry.space_group_name_H-M   'P 1'
#
loop_
_entity.id
_entity.type
_entity.pdbx_description
1 polymer ?
#
loop_
_entity_poly.entity_id
_entity_poly.type
_entity_poly.pdbx_seq_one_letter_code
_entity_poly.pdbx_strand_id
1 'polypeptide(L)'
;MLIGTLTWAGLSESEYRYVEVQAPNGYNLDSTVRKVTRPTGGGTASVSVTNRPGYNLPETGGIGTWPFMTAGLLLAGTALALLLKKRKTNN
;
A
#
# COMPACT_ATOMS: atom_id res chain seq x y z
N MET A 1 -5.23 18.64 6.11
CA MET A 1 -3.76 18.84 6.09
C MET A 1 -3.33 19.13 7.50
N LEU A 2 -2.54 18.24 8.13
CA LEU A 2 -1.94 18.54 9.43
C LEU A 2 -0.73 19.45 9.20
N ILE A 3 -0.66 20.54 9.95
CA ILE A 3 0.50 21.44 9.97
C ILE A 3 1.29 21.17 11.24
N GLY A 4 2.61 21.02 11.10
CA GLY A 4 3.52 20.74 12.21
C GLY A 4 4.86 21.42 11.98
N THR A 5 5.50 21.84 13.07
CA THR A 5 6.80 22.51 13.06
C THR A 5 7.75 21.78 13.99
N LEU A 6 8.94 21.47 13.50
CA LEU A 6 10.02 20.86 14.26
C LEU A 6 11.26 21.75 14.18
N THR A 7 11.86 22.03 15.34
CA THR A 7 13.01 22.92 15.47
C THR A 7 14.14 22.21 16.19
N TRP A 8 15.33 22.23 15.59
CA TRP A 8 16.56 21.78 16.22
C TRP A 8 17.48 22.99 16.43
N ALA A 9 17.99 23.14 17.65
CA ALA A 9 18.90 24.22 18.03
C ALA A 9 20.29 23.70 18.35
N GLY A 10 21.29 24.59 18.39
CA GLY A 10 22.66 24.24 18.83
C GLY A 10 23.48 23.43 17.84
N LEU A 11 23.19 23.54 16.54
CA LEU A 11 23.87 22.80 15.47
C LEU A 11 25.26 23.39 15.17
N SER A 12 26.34 22.60 15.32
CA SER A 12 27.77 22.99 15.19
C SER A 12 28.35 22.88 13.78
N GLU A 13 27.88 21.95 12.97
CA GLU A 13 28.34 21.75 11.59
C GLU A 13 27.74 22.75 10.59
N SER A 14 28.40 22.88 9.43
CA SER A 14 27.92 23.71 8.32
C SER A 14 26.88 23.00 7.44
N GLU A 15 26.86 21.66 7.42
CA GLU A 15 25.96 20.87 6.59
C GLU A 15 25.29 19.73 7.37
N TYR A 16 24.01 19.51 7.09
CA TYR A 16 23.19 18.46 7.67
C TYR A 16 22.37 17.73 6.60
N ARG A 17 21.85 16.57 7.00
CA ARG A 17 20.87 15.82 6.23
C ARG A 17 19.59 15.67 7.04
N TYR A 18 18.49 16.09 6.45
CA TYR A 18 17.16 15.78 6.93
C TYR A 18 16.69 14.46 6.30
N VAL A 19 16.27 13.52 7.15
CA VAL A 19 15.71 12.22 6.77
C VAL A 19 14.45 11.99 7.61
N GLU A 20 13.34 11.69 6.97
CA GLU A 20 12.13 11.24 7.67
C GLU A 20 12.33 9.78 8.07
N VAL A 21 12.29 9.48 9.37
CA VAL A 21 12.45 8.12 9.90
C VAL A 21 11.10 7.43 10.16
N GLN A 22 10.04 8.23 10.30
CA GLN A 22 8.70 7.76 10.53
C GLN A 22 7.71 8.80 10.01
N ALA A 23 6.80 8.37 9.13
CA ALA A 23 5.70 9.21 8.68
C ALA A 23 4.55 9.23 9.71
N PRO A 24 3.73 10.30 9.73
CA PRO A 24 2.51 10.33 10.50
C PRO A 24 1.54 9.18 10.14
N ASN A 25 0.65 8.82 11.07
CA ASN A 25 -0.32 7.76 10.84
C ASN A 25 -1.18 8.03 9.59
N GLY A 26 -1.28 7.04 8.69
CA GLY A 26 -2.02 7.16 7.43
C GLY A 26 -1.27 7.86 6.28
N TYR A 27 0.03 8.12 6.43
CA TYR A 27 0.88 8.72 5.38
C TYR A 27 2.02 7.77 4.97
N ASN A 28 2.51 7.93 3.74
CA ASN A 28 3.67 7.20 3.23
C ASN A 28 4.97 7.82 3.74
N LEU A 29 5.94 7.00 4.11
CA LEU A 29 7.29 7.44 4.47
C LEU A 29 8.01 8.09 3.27
N ASP A 30 8.47 9.33 3.44
CA ASP A 30 9.31 10.01 2.46
C ASP A 30 10.79 9.65 2.66
N SER A 31 11.30 8.76 1.81
CA SER A 31 12.71 8.34 1.82
C SER A 31 13.69 9.37 1.23
N THR A 32 13.21 10.55 0.80
CA THR A 32 14.06 11.59 0.20
C THR A 32 14.96 12.25 1.24
N VAL A 33 16.27 12.05 1.08
CA VAL A 33 17.29 12.75 1.89
C VAL A 33 17.46 14.18 1.39
N ARG A 34 17.26 15.16 2.27
CA ARG A 34 17.40 16.59 1.95
C ARG A 34 18.65 17.16 2.62
N LYS A 35 19.48 17.87 1.87
CA LYS A 35 20.63 18.59 2.43
C LYS A 35 20.18 19.92 3.01
N VAL A 36 20.71 20.28 4.17
CA VAL A 36 20.44 21.56 4.85
C VAL A 36 21.77 22.20 5.19
N THR A 37 22.02 23.39 4.62
CA THR A 37 23.22 24.18 4.92
C THR A 37 22.88 25.19 6.00
N ARG A 38 23.71 25.26 7.04
CA ARG A 38 23.54 26.25 8.11
C ARG A 38 23.92 27.65 7.58
N PRO A 39 23.11 28.69 7.83
CA PRO A 39 23.43 30.05 7.40
C PRO A 39 24.74 30.56 8.01
N THR A 40 25.57 31.20 7.18
CA THR A 40 26.78 31.90 7.62
C THR A 40 26.37 33.11 8.46
N GLY A 41 26.88 33.22 9.69
CA GLY A 41 26.50 34.29 10.63
C GLY A 41 25.37 33.93 11.60
N GLY A 42 24.88 32.69 11.57
CA GLY A 42 23.81 32.22 12.44
C GLY A 42 22.41 32.46 11.87
N GLY A 43 21.40 31.83 12.48
CA GLY A 43 20.00 31.89 12.04
C GLY A 43 19.40 30.51 11.78
N THR A 44 18.20 30.51 11.19
CA THR A 44 17.41 29.30 10.95
C THR A 44 17.37 28.98 9.45
N ALA A 45 17.77 27.77 9.09
CA ALA A 45 17.45 27.20 7.78
C ALA A 45 16.12 26.43 7.88
N SER A 46 15.27 26.57 6.87
CA SER A 46 13.94 25.93 6.84
C SER A 46 13.85 24.89 5.74
N VAL A 47 13.26 23.75 6.06
CA VAL A 47 12.92 22.69 5.09
C VAL A 47 11.41 22.48 5.14
N SER A 48 10.75 22.54 3.98
CA SER A 48 9.34 22.19 3.85
C SER A 48 9.19 20.76 3.35
N VAL A 49 8.35 19.97 4.04
CA VAL A 49 8.09 18.57 3.72
C VAL A 49 6.58 18.39 3.58
N THR A 50 6.17 17.83 2.44
CA THR A 50 4.77 17.53 2.15
C THR A 50 4.55 16.02 2.21
N ASN A 51 3.86 15.57 3.24
CA ASN A 51 3.52 14.18 3.45
C ASN A 51 2.37 13.73 2.53
N ARG A 52 2.52 12.58 1.86
CA ARG A 52 1.51 12.03 0.95
C ARG A 52 0.69 10.96 1.67
N PRO A 53 -0.65 11.01 1.64
CA PRO A 53 -1.48 9.99 2.29
C PRO A 53 -1.15 8.60 1.71
N GLY A 54 -1.20 7.60 2.59
CA GLY A 54 -1.06 6.20 2.23
C GLY A 54 -2.15 5.76 1.27
N TYR A 55 -1.83 4.80 0.41
CA TYR A 55 -2.83 4.15 -0.43
C TYR A 55 -3.35 2.92 0.32
N ASN A 56 -4.66 2.86 0.55
CA ASN A 56 -5.33 1.57 0.66
C ASN A 56 -5.61 1.16 -0.78
N LEU A 57 -4.81 0.23 -1.34
CA LEU A 57 -5.23 -0.37 -2.59
C LEU A 57 -6.61 -1.01 -2.32
N PRO A 58 -7.64 -0.72 -3.13
CA PRO A 58 -8.86 -1.48 -3.04
C PRO A 58 -8.47 -2.95 -3.21
N GLU A 59 -9.10 -3.85 -2.46
CA GLU A 59 -8.94 -5.27 -2.73
C GLU A 59 -9.28 -5.50 -4.21
N THR A 60 -8.25 -5.80 -5.01
CA THR A 60 -8.44 -6.17 -6.40
C THR A 60 -8.70 -7.66 -6.43
N GLY A 61 -9.80 -8.04 -7.06
CA GLY A 61 -10.27 -9.41 -7.13
C GLY A 61 -11.75 -9.41 -6.76
N GLY A 62 -12.60 -9.70 -7.74
CA GLY A 62 -14.03 -9.91 -7.48
C GLY A 62 -14.26 -11.13 -6.58
N ILE A 63 -15.48 -11.66 -6.58
CA ILE A 63 -15.94 -12.77 -5.72
C ILE A 63 -15.10 -14.07 -5.73
N GLY A 64 -14.01 -14.13 -6.48
CA GLY A 64 -13.10 -15.26 -6.59
C GLY A 64 -13.60 -16.33 -7.56
N THR A 65 -12.80 -17.38 -7.73
CA THR A 65 -13.09 -18.48 -8.66
C THR A 65 -14.16 -19.46 -8.15
N TRP A 66 -14.49 -19.40 -6.85
CA TRP A 66 -15.32 -20.39 -6.17
C TRP A 66 -16.73 -20.59 -6.77
N PRO A 67 -17.50 -19.54 -7.11
CA PRO A 67 -18.83 -19.72 -7.72
C PRO A 67 -18.78 -20.41 -9.09
N PHE A 68 -17.72 -20.16 -9.86
CA PHE A 68 -17.54 -20.77 -11.18
C PHE A 68 -17.13 -22.24 -11.08
N MET A 69 -16.28 -22.58 -10.10
CA MET A 69 -15.90 -23.97 -9.83
C MET A 69 -17.08 -24.82 -9.37
N THR A 70 -17.91 -24.29 -8.45
CA THR A 70 -19.10 -25.01 -7.98
C THR A 70 -20.11 -25.22 -9.12
N ALA A 71 -20.37 -24.20 -9.94
CA ALA A 71 -21.24 -24.34 -11.11
C ALA A 71 -20.70 -25.37 -12.12
N GLY A 72 -19.40 -25.32 -12.42
CA GLY A 72 -18.75 -26.27 -13.34
C GLY A 72 -18.79 -27.71 -12.84
N LEU A 73 -18.50 -27.94 -11.56
CA LEU A 73 -18.55 -29.27 -10.95
C LEU A 73 -19.99 -29.82 -10.90
N LEU A 74 -20.98 -28.98 -10.63
CA LEU A 74 -22.40 -29.37 -10.69
C LEU A 74 -22.80 -29.79 -12.11
N LEU A 75 -22.41 -29.02 -13.13
CA LEU A 75 -22.66 -29.37 -14.53
C LEU A 75 -21.99 -30.67 -14.94
N ALA A 76 -20.71 -30.88 -14.59
CA ALA A 76 -20.00 -32.11 -14.90
C ALA A 76 -20.61 -33.34 -14.18
N GLY A 77 -20.94 -33.19 -12.90
CA GLY A 77 -21.55 -34.24 -12.09
C GLY A 77 -22.94 -34.64 -12.59
N THR A 78 -23.76 -33.67 -12.98
CA THR A 78 -25.10 -33.94 -13.55
C THR A 78 -25.02 -34.65 -14.90
N ALA A 79 -24.13 -34.22 -15.79
CA ALA A 79 -23.90 -34.91 -17.07
C ALA A 79 -23.45 -36.37 -16.86
N LEU A 80 -22.52 -36.61 -15.93
CA LEU A 80 -22.05 -37.95 -15.60
C LEU A 80 -23.20 -38.82 -15.05
N ALA A 81 -24.01 -38.30 -14.13
CA ALA A 81 -25.15 -39.03 -13.57
C ALA A 81 -26.18 -39.43 -14.64
N LEU A 82 -26.48 -38.54 -15.59
CA LEU A 82 -27.39 -38.83 -16.69
C LEU A 82 -26.84 -39.92 -17.63
N LEU A 83 -25.54 -39.87 -17.95
CA LEU A 83 -24.89 -40.89 -18.78
C LEU A 83 -24.88 -42.27 -18.10
N LEU A 84 -24.57 -42.32 -16.79
CA LEU A 84 -24.62 -43.56 -16.02
C LEU A 84 -26.05 -44.13 -15.92
N LYS A 85 -27.05 -43.27 -15.73
CA LYS A 85 -28.47 -43.67 -15.74
C LYS A 85 -28.89 -44.24 -17.10
N LYS A 86 -28.53 -43.56 -18.20
CA LYS A 86 -28.80 -44.03 -19.58
C LYS A 86 -28.19 -45.40 -19.85
N ARG A 87 -26.95 -45.63 -19.40
CA ARG A 87 -26.28 -46.94 -19.57
C ARG A 87 -27.01 -48.06 -18.81
N LYS A 88 -27.54 -47.77 -17.62
CA LYS A 88 -28.31 -48.75 -16.83
C LYS A 88 -29.68 -49.07 -17.43
N THR A 89 -30.34 -48.12 -18.10
CA THR A 89 -31.64 -48.35 -18.75
C THR A 89 -31.52 -49.09 -20.07
N ASN A 90 -30.41 -48.91 -20.79
CA ASN A 90 -30.18 -49.53 -22.10
C ASN A 90 -29.59 -50.95 -22.02
N ASN A 91 -29.53 -51.56 -20.84
CA ASN A 91 -28.87 -52.82 -20.56
C ASN A 91 -29.71 -53.68 -19.61
#